data_AF-A0A6H2NPF4-F1
#
_entry.id   AF-A0A6H2NPF4-F1
#
_cell.length_a   1.000
_cell.length_b   1.000
_cell.length_c   1.000
_cell.angle_alpha   90.00
_cell.angle_beta   90.00
_cell.angle_gamma   90.00
#
_symmetry.space_group_name_H-M   'P 1'
#
loop_
_entity.id
_entity.type
_entity.pdbx_description
1 polymer ?
#
loop_
_entity_poly.entity_id
_entity_poly.type
_entity_poly.pdbx_seq_one_letter_code
_entity_poly.pdbx_strand_id
1 'polypeptide(L)' 'MHRRLQELNIPANCPSDGTLRVDVNYPLALLLVRSVILQFSLPRQESVDWLERCWQSQVLCAANS' A
#
# COMPACT_ATOMS: atom_id res chain seq x y z
N MET A 1 7.67 6.40 6.25
CA MET A 1 7.01 5.08 6.06
C MET A 1 6.37 4.56 7.35
N HIS A 2 7.12 4.32 8.45
CA HIS A 2 6.60 3.73 9.71
C HIS A 2 5.31 4.36 10.27
N ARG A 3 5.29 5.70 10.44
CA ARG A 3 4.11 6.42 10.97
C ARG A 3 2.83 6.21 10.15
N ARG A 4 2.93 6.21 8.82
CA ARG A 4 1.78 6.02 7.92
C ARG A 4 1.22 4.60 8.00
N LEU A 5 2.09 3.59 8.15
CA LEU A 5 1.65 2.20 8.34
C LEU A 5 0.97 2.00 9.69
N GLN A 6 1.48 2.61 10.75
CA GLN A 6 0.85 2.58 12.07
C GLN A 6 -0.55 3.21 12.07
N GLU A 7 -0.74 4.33 11.38
CA GLU A 7 -2.06 4.96 11.24
C GLU A 7 -3.06 4.11 10.45
N LEU A 8 -2.58 3.23 9.57
CA LEU A 8 -3.39 2.25 8.86
C LEU A 8 -3.64 0.97 9.69
N ASN A 9 -3.23 0.98 10.96
CA ASN A 9 -3.31 -0.15 11.88
C ASN A 9 -2.53 -1.39 11.39
N ILE A 10 -1.47 -1.17 10.61
CA ILE A 10 -0.62 -2.23 10.06
C ILE A 10 0.63 -2.36 10.94
N PRO A 11 0.86 -3.51 11.59
CA PRO A 11 2.04 -3.72 12.41
C PRO A 11 3.29 -3.70 11.55
N ALA A 12 4.10 -2.66 11.73
CA ALA A 12 5.36 -2.47 11.02
C ALA A 12 6.50 -2.31 12.02
N ASN A 13 7.60 -3.01 11.77
CA ASN A 13 8.85 -2.90 12.50
C ASN A 13 9.95 -2.40 11.55
N CYS A 14 10.72 -1.43 12.03
CA CYS A 14 11.92 -0.96 11.34
C CYS A 14 13.12 -1.30 12.23
N PRO A 15 13.82 -2.43 12.01
CA PRO A 15 15.02 -2.73 12.75
C PRO A 15 16.12 -1.72 12.38
N SER A 16 17.16 -1.65 13.20
CA SER A 16 18.31 -0.76 12.98
C SER A 16 19.10 -1.05 11.69
N ASP A 17 18.79 -2.16 11.01
CA ASP A 17 19.31 -2.53 9.70
C ASP A 17 18.67 -1.75 8.54
N GLY A 18 17.64 -0.94 8.83
CA GLY A 18 16.94 -0.12 7.84
C GLY A 18 15.92 -0.88 7.00
N THR A 19 15.65 -2.17 7.29
CA THR A 19 14.58 -2.89 6.61
C THR A 19 13.21 -2.53 7.15
N LEU A 20 12.19 -2.55 6.29
CA LEU A 20 10.81 -2.45 6.71
C LEU A 20 10.22 -3.86 6.77
N ARG A 21 9.87 -4.32 7.98
CA ARG A 21 9.21 -5.60 8.20
C ARG A 21 7.75 -5.34 8.53
N VAL A 22 6.84 -5.95 7.77
CA VAL A 22 5.41 -5.78 7.95
C VAL A 22 4.75 -7.14 7.95
N ASP A 23 3.90 -7.40 8.94
CA ASP A 23 3.07 -8.59 8.96
C ASP A 23 1.74 -8.32 8.23
N VAL A 24 1.48 -9.09 7.18
CA VAL A 24 0.37 -8.87 6.24
C VAL A 24 -0.54 -10.08 6.27
N ASN A 25 -1.54 -10.02 7.15
CA ASN A 25 -2.46 -11.13 7.41
C ASN A 25 -3.67 -11.19 6.47
N TYR A 26 -3.84 -10.21 5.58
CA TYR A 26 -4.97 -10.14 4.66
C TYR A 26 -4.63 -9.30 3.40
N PRO A 27 -5.28 -9.56 2.25
CA PRO A 27 -4.94 -8.92 0.97
C PRO A 27 -4.99 -7.39 0.99
N LEU A 28 -5.92 -6.81 1.74
CA LEU A 28 -6.03 -5.36 1.90
C LEU A 28 -4.78 -4.76 2.60
N ALA A 29 -4.20 -5.43 3.60
CA ALA A 29 -2.96 -4.96 4.22
C ALA A 29 -1.80 -4.95 3.22
N LEU A 30 -1.75 -5.90 2.28
CA LEU A 30 -0.72 -5.94 1.24
C LEU A 30 -0.82 -4.72 0.31
N LEU A 31 -2.05 -4.39 -0.11
CA LEU A 31 -2.32 -3.22 -0.97
C LEU A 31 -1.94 -1.92 -0.27
N LEU A 32 -2.29 -1.79 1.02
CA LEU A 32 -1.96 -0.61 1.82
C LEU A 32 -0.45 -0.45 2.01
N VAL A 33 0.26 -1.52 2.35
CA VAL A 33 1.73 -1.51 2.46
C VAL A 33 2.37 -1.11 1.14
N ARG A 34 1.91 -1.70 0.03
CA ARG A 34 2.40 -1.35 -1.30
C ARG A 34 2.15 0.12 -1.61
N SER A 35 0.96 0.65 -1.32
CA SER A 35 0.65 2.06 -1.54
C SER A 35 1.59 2.98 -0.76
N VAL A 36 1.89 2.64 0.51
CA VAL A 36 2.83 3.43 1.32
C VAL A 36 4.25 3.32 0.79
N ILE A 37 4.68 2.16 0.29
CA ILE A 37 6.01 2.03 -0.33
C ILE A 37 6.08 2.87 -1.60
N LEU A 38 5.11 2.75 -2.51
CA LEU A 38 5.07 3.49 -3.76
C LEU A 38 5.03 5.00 -3.55
N GLN A 39 4.26 5.49 -2.56
CA GLN A 39 4.18 6.91 -2.22
C GLN A 39 5.54 7.51 -1.83
N PHE A 40 6.43 6.71 -1.24
CA PHE A 40 7.73 7.16 -0.77
C PHE A 40 8.89 6.77 -1.71
N SER A 41 8.68 5.80 -2.62
CA SER A 41 9.71 5.29 -3.53
C SER A 41 9.57 5.80 -4.98
N LEU A 42 8.38 6.22 -5.41
CA LEU A 42 8.13 6.70 -6.77
C LEU A 42 7.89 8.21 -6.83
N PRO A 43 8.20 8.87 -7.96
CA PRO A 43 7.68 10.19 -8.26
C PRO A 43 6.15 10.17 -8.15
N ARG A 44 5.59 11.15 -7.45
CA ARG A 44 4.16 11.21 -7.08
C ARG A 44 3.18 10.87 -8.21
N GLN A 45 3.50 11.23 -9.45
CA GLN A 45 2.64 10.98 -10.63
C GLN A 45 2.44 9.49 -10.90
N GLU A 46 3.51 8.69 -10.85
CA GLU A 46 3.45 7.26 -11.17
C GLU A 46 2.68 6.47 -10.09
N SER A 47 2.76 6.89 -8.82
CA SER A 47 1.97 6.32 -7.74
C SER A 47 0.49 6.65 -7.87
N VAL A 48 0.12 7.83 -8.40
CA VAL A 48 -1.29 8.22 -8.61
C VAL A 48 -1.88 7.44 -9.79
N ASP A 49 -1.19 7.39 -10.92
CA ASP A 49 -1.62 6.63 -12.11
C ASP A 49 -1.88 5.15 -11.79
N TRP A 50 -1.03 4.55 -10.95
CA TRP A 50 -1.22 3.17 -10.54
C TRP A 50 -2.44 2.97 -9.64
N LEU A 51 -2.69 3.89 -8.70
CA LEU A 51 -3.86 3.85 -7.84
C LEU A 51 -5.16 4.03 -8.63
N GLU A 52 -5.18 4.90 -9.63
CA GLU A 52 -6.33 5.09 -10.52
C GLU A 52 -6.67 3.80 -11.28
N ARG A 53 -5.65 3.08 -11.78
CA ARG A 53 -5.85 1.78 -12.46
C ARG A 53 -6.41 0.72 -11.52
N CYS A 54 -5.94 0.67 -10.27
CA CYS A 54 -6.50 -0.24 -9.27
C CYS A 54 -7.96 0.07 -8.96
N TRP A 55 -8.31 1.35 -8.87
CA TRP A 55 -9.68 1.78 -8.62
C TRP A 55 -10.60 1.41 -9.80
N GLN A 56 -10.17 1.64 -11.04
CA GLN A 56 -10.89 1.24 -12.24
C GLN A 56 -11.08 -0.29 -12.33
N SER A 57 -10.07 -1.06 -11.94
CA SER A 57 -10.18 -2.52 -11.90
C SER A 57 -11.20 -3.01 -10.88
N GLN A 58 -11.33 -2.34 -9.72
CA GLN A 58 -12.33 -2.68 -8.71
C GLN A 58 -13.76 -2.38 -9.19
N VAL A 59 -13.93 -1.30 -9.97
CA VAL A 59 -15.21 -0.95 -10.60
C VAL A 59 -15.64 -2.02 -11.62
N LEU A 60 -14.71 -2.57 -12.40
CA LEU A 60 -15.03 -3.65 -13.35
C LEU A 60 -15.44 -4.96 -12.65
N CYS A 61 -14.87 -5.26 -11.49
CA CYS A 61 -15.28 -6.42 -10.70
C CYS A 61 -16.66 -6.23 -10.05
N ALA A 62 -17.03 -5.00 -9.65
CA ALA A 62 -18.33 -4.69 -9.05
C ALA A 62 -19.46 -4.51 -10.08
N ALA A 63 -19.13 -4.21 -11.34
CA ALA A 63 -20.11 -4.07 -12.42
C ALA A 63 -20.55 -5.40 -13.06
N ASN A 64 -19.86 -6.51 -12.73
CA ASN A 64 -20.12 -7.86 -13.25
C ASN A 64 -20.71 -8.83 -12.21
N SER A 65 -21.26 -8.31 -11.11
CA SER A 65 -21.98 -9.07 -10.07
C SER A 65 -23.47 -8.75 -10.04
#